data_AF-A0A2I2ZEL0-F1
#
_entry.id   AF-A0A2I2ZEL0-F1
#
_cell.length_a   1.000
_cell.length_b   1.000
_cell.length_c   1.000
_cell.angle_alpha   90.00
_cell.angle_beta   90.00
_cell.angle_gamma   90.00
#
_symmetry.space_group_name_H-M   'P 1'
#
loop_
_entity.id
_entity.type
_entity.pdbx_description
1 polymer ?
#
loop_
_entity_poly.entity_id
_entity_poly.type
_entity_poly.pdbx_seq_one_letter_code
_entity_poly.pdbx_strand_id
1 'polypeptide(L)'
;MGLHLRPYRVGLLPDGLLFLLLLLMLLADPALPAGRHPPVVLGDNNRIPVIGPLKIREQQRSAVSTSWLLPYNYTWSPEKVFVQTPTINYTLRDYRKFFQDIGFEDGWLMRQDTEGLVEATMPPGVQLHCLYGTGVPTPDSFYYESFPDRDPKICFGDGDGTVNLKSALQCQAWQSRQEHQVLLQELPGSEHIEMLANTTTLAYLKRVLLGP
;
A
#
# COMPACT_ATOMS: atom_id res chain seq x y z
N MET A 1 2.36 27.62 -41.38
CA MET A 1 2.95 27.82 -40.03
C MET A 1 2.68 26.58 -39.21
N GLY A 2 3.59 25.60 -39.25
CA GLY A 2 3.49 24.36 -38.47
C GLY A 2 4.32 24.50 -37.19
N LEU A 3 3.68 24.34 -36.03
CA LEU A 3 4.35 24.29 -34.73
C LEU A 3 4.96 22.89 -34.56
N HIS A 4 6.28 22.82 -34.74
CA HIS A 4 7.07 21.64 -34.42
C HIS A 4 7.20 21.53 -32.90
N LEU A 5 6.41 20.66 -32.27
CA LEU A 5 6.58 20.30 -30.86
C LEU A 5 7.86 19.45 -30.75
N ARG A 6 8.90 20.01 -30.12
CA ARG A 6 10.08 19.23 -29.71
C ARG A 6 9.67 18.30 -28.57
N PRO A 7 10.10 17.02 -28.56
CA PRO A 7 9.89 16.17 -27.41
C PRO A 7 10.65 16.73 -26.22
N TYR A 8 9.98 16.85 -25.08
CA TYR A 8 10.59 17.15 -23.79
C TYR A 8 11.62 16.04 -23.50
N ARG A 9 12.91 16.38 -23.59
CA ARG A 9 13.96 15.59 -22.96
C ARG A 9 13.74 15.68 -21.46
N VAL A 10 13.33 14.58 -20.84
CA VAL A 10 13.50 14.38 -19.41
C VAL A 10 15.00 14.49 -19.13
N GLY A 11 15.40 15.56 -18.43
CA GLY A 11 16.76 15.68 -17.95
C GLY A 11 16.99 14.62 -16.88
N LEU A 12 17.73 13.57 -17.21
CA LEU A 12 18.36 12.72 -16.21
C LEU A 12 19.34 13.60 -15.42
N LEU A 13 19.02 13.86 -14.15
CA LEU A 13 20.05 14.14 -13.16
C LEU A 13 20.89 12.85 -12.97
N PRO A 14 22.21 12.94 -12.72
CA PRO A 14 23.09 11.77 -12.72
C PRO A 14 22.80 10.75 -11.61
N ASP A 15 21.98 11.13 -10.64
CA ASP A 15 21.75 10.33 -9.45
C ASP A 15 20.25 10.00 -9.37
N GLY A 16 19.88 8.78 -9.75
CA GLY A 16 18.56 8.17 -9.61
C GLY A 16 18.12 7.98 -8.15
N LEU A 17 18.52 8.91 -7.26
CA LEU A 17 18.52 8.78 -5.81
C LEU A 17 17.16 9.09 -5.18
N LEU A 18 16.33 9.90 -5.85
CA LEU A 18 14.97 10.17 -5.39
C LEU A 18 14.01 9.00 -5.66
N PHE A 19 14.41 8.06 -6.52
CA PHE A 19 13.58 6.91 -6.86
C PHE A 19 13.59 5.82 -5.79
N LEU A 20 14.64 5.69 -4.97
CA LEU A 20 14.79 4.54 -4.07
C LEU A 20 13.87 4.61 -2.83
N LEU A 21 13.66 5.79 -2.25
CA LEU A 21 12.78 5.98 -1.08
C LEU A 21 11.30 6.09 -1.46
N LEU A 22 10.98 6.65 -2.62
CA LEU A 22 9.60 6.72 -3.09
C LEU A 22 9.07 5.34 -3.51
N LEU A 23 9.92 4.47 -4.08
CA LEU A 23 9.52 3.13 -4.52
C LEU A 23 9.16 2.19 -3.35
N LEU A 24 9.81 2.35 -2.20
CA LEU A 24 9.49 1.60 -0.98
C LEU A 24 8.11 1.93 -0.41
N MET A 25 7.65 3.17 -0.58
CA MET A 25 6.31 3.62 -0.19
C MET A 25 5.24 3.34 -1.26
N LEU A 26 5.66 3.10 -2.52
CA LEU A 26 4.76 2.92 -3.66
C LEU A 26 4.53 1.45 -4.05
N LEU A 27 5.42 0.53 -3.65
CA LEU A 27 5.30 -0.89 -4.00
C LEU A 27 4.70 -1.77 -2.90
N ALA A 28 4.64 -1.26 -1.68
CA ALA A 28 3.75 -1.83 -0.70
C ALA A 28 2.34 -1.40 -1.10
N ASP A 29 1.43 -2.33 -1.38
CA ASP A 29 -0.01 -2.08 -1.20
C ASP A 29 -0.20 -1.84 0.31
N PRO A 30 -0.36 -0.59 0.83
CA PRO A 30 -0.74 -0.40 2.21
C PRO A 30 -2.20 -0.81 2.32
N ALA A 31 -2.41 -2.10 2.54
CA ALA A 31 -3.73 -2.63 2.83
C ALA A 31 -4.20 -2.26 4.23
N LEU A 32 -3.60 -1.27 4.93
CA LEU A 32 -4.22 -0.20 5.75
C LEU A 32 -3.34 0.18 6.98
N PRO A 33 -3.26 1.46 7.38
CA PRO A 33 -2.42 1.90 8.51
C PRO A 33 -2.76 1.32 9.89
N ALA A 34 -1.73 1.22 10.74
CA ALA A 34 -1.71 0.45 12.00
C ALA A 34 -2.79 0.81 13.03
N GLY A 35 -3.66 -0.17 13.32
CA GLY A 35 -4.72 -0.04 14.32
C GLY A 35 -5.81 0.97 13.92
N ARG A 36 -6.04 1.15 12.62
CA ARG A 36 -6.96 2.14 12.09
C ARG A 36 -8.06 1.53 11.24
N HIS A 37 -9.13 2.29 11.04
CA HIS A 37 -10.29 1.85 10.28
C HIS A 37 -10.01 1.85 8.78
N PRO A 38 -10.70 1.04 7.96
CA PRO A 38 -10.61 1.16 6.52
C PRO A 38 -11.09 2.56 6.07
N PRO A 39 -10.25 3.40 5.41
CA PRO A 39 -10.60 4.71 4.92
C PRO A 39 -11.82 4.69 4.00
N VAL A 40 -11.97 3.59 3.23
CA VAL A 40 -13.10 3.40 2.32
C VAL A 40 -14.41 3.13 3.08
N VAL A 41 -14.37 2.47 4.24
CA VAL A 41 -15.58 2.08 4.98
C VAL A 41 -15.94 3.11 6.04
N LEU A 42 -15.04 3.41 6.97
CA LEU A 42 -15.36 4.27 8.11
C LEU A 42 -14.62 5.60 8.10
N GLY A 43 -13.53 5.70 7.35
CA GLY A 43 -12.59 6.80 7.46
C GLY A 43 -11.62 6.62 8.63
N ASP A 44 -10.38 6.98 8.39
CA ASP A 44 -9.30 6.94 9.36
C ASP A 44 -8.90 8.36 9.73
N ASN A 45 -9.15 8.78 10.98
CA ASN A 45 -8.80 10.12 11.42
C ASN A 45 -7.33 10.26 11.85
N ASN A 46 -6.48 9.23 11.67
CA ASN A 46 -5.05 9.27 12.01
C ASN A 46 -4.77 9.74 13.45
N ARG A 47 -5.68 9.44 14.40
CA ARG A 47 -5.64 9.94 15.78
C ARG A 47 -5.75 11.46 15.90
N ILE A 48 -6.37 12.14 14.93
CA ILE A 48 -6.78 13.55 15.03
C ILE A 48 -8.15 13.59 15.72
N PRO A 49 -8.23 13.86 17.04
CA PRO A 49 -9.45 13.63 17.83
C PRO A 49 -10.58 14.62 17.49
N VAL A 50 -10.27 15.71 16.80
CA VAL A 50 -11.21 16.79 16.47
C VAL A 50 -12.11 16.40 15.28
N ILE A 51 -11.70 15.42 14.46
CA ILE A 51 -12.41 15.02 13.24
C ILE A 51 -13.02 13.62 13.44
N GLY A 52 -14.33 13.53 13.31
CA GLY A 52 -15.05 12.26 13.33
C GLY A 52 -14.69 11.38 12.12
N PRO A 53 -14.55 10.05 12.28
CA PRO A 53 -14.20 9.12 11.19
C PRO A 53 -15.06 9.28 9.93
N LEU A 54 -16.38 9.39 10.10
CA LEU A 54 -17.30 9.54 8.98
C LEU A 54 -17.12 10.84 8.19
N LYS A 55 -16.62 11.92 8.83
CA LYS A 55 -16.32 13.17 8.13
C LYS A 55 -15.02 13.08 7.32
N ILE A 56 -13.97 12.47 7.88
CA ILE A 56 -12.71 12.30 7.15
C ILE A 56 -12.84 11.28 6.01
N ARG A 57 -13.78 10.34 6.12
CA ARG A 57 -14.11 9.34 5.10
C ARG A 57 -14.38 9.96 3.73
N GLU A 58 -15.13 11.06 3.65
CA GLU A 58 -15.44 11.72 2.38
C GLU A 58 -14.15 12.18 1.67
N GLN A 59 -13.25 12.83 2.42
CA GLN A 59 -11.96 13.26 1.89
C GLN A 59 -11.12 12.06 1.46
N GLN A 60 -11.07 11.00 2.27
CA GLN A 60 -10.26 9.82 1.95
C GLN A 60 -10.79 9.04 0.76
N ARG A 61 -12.11 8.92 0.61
CA ARG A 61 -12.75 8.33 -0.58
C ARG A 61 -12.43 9.14 -1.84
N SER A 62 -12.32 10.47 -1.74
CA SER A 62 -11.97 11.31 -2.90
C SER A 62 -10.53 11.11 -3.40
N ALA A 63 -9.64 10.57 -2.56
CA ALA A 63 -8.26 10.30 -2.93
C ALA A 63 -8.17 8.99 -3.72
N VAL A 64 -7.91 9.06 -5.03
CA VAL A 64 -7.80 7.91 -5.94
C VAL A 64 -6.79 6.86 -5.44
N SER A 65 -5.72 7.30 -4.77
CA SER A 65 -4.73 6.42 -4.13
C SER A 65 -5.35 5.40 -3.18
N THR A 66 -6.45 5.74 -2.51
CA THR A 66 -7.12 4.84 -1.56
C THR A 66 -7.76 3.63 -2.26
N SER A 67 -8.40 3.83 -3.42
CA SER A 67 -8.94 2.72 -4.23
C SER A 67 -7.84 1.97 -4.97
N TRP A 68 -6.81 2.67 -5.42
CA TRP A 68 -5.67 2.08 -6.14
C TRP A 68 -4.93 1.05 -5.28
N LEU A 69 -4.76 1.33 -3.99
CA LEU A 69 -4.00 0.51 -3.05
C LEU A 69 -4.81 -0.63 -2.38
N LEU A 70 -6.01 -0.91 -2.89
CA LEU A 70 -6.76 -2.10 -2.45
C LEU A 70 -6.02 -3.40 -2.78
N PRO A 71 -6.16 -4.46 -1.96
CA PRO A 71 -5.46 -5.73 -2.15
C PRO A 71 -5.56 -6.32 -3.57
N TYR A 72 -4.43 -6.80 -4.09
CA TYR A 72 -4.35 -7.45 -5.39
C TYR A 72 -4.22 -8.97 -5.31
N ASN A 73 -4.64 -9.64 -6.38
CA ASN A 73 -4.61 -11.11 -6.51
C ASN A 73 -3.21 -11.72 -6.69
N TYR A 74 -2.21 -10.91 -7.06
CA TYR A 74 -0.82 -11.35 -7.16
C TYR A 74 -0.14 -11.49 -5.78
N THR A 75 -0.75 -10.94 -4.73
CA THR A 75 -0.27 -11.03 -3.34
C THR A 75 -1.22 -11.84 -2.47
N TRP A 76 -2.53 -11.66 -2.63
CA TRP A 76 -3.54 -12.26 -1.76
C TRP A 76 -4.35 -13.34 -2.49
N SER A 77 -4.70 -14.40 -1.75
CA SER A 77 -5.64 -15.40 -2.26
C SER A 77 -6.98 -14.73 -2.59
N PRO A 78 -7.56 -15.04 -3.76
CA PRO A 78 -8.88 -14.53 -4.12
C PRO A 78 -10.01 -14.98 -3.19
N GLU A 79 -9.76 -15.96 -2.32
CA GLU A 79 -10.70 -16.51 -1.33
C GLU A 79 -10.51 -15.88 0.06
N LYS A 80 -9.49 -15.05 0.26
CA LYS A 80 -9.30 -14.33 1.52
C LYS A 80 -10.45 -13.35 1.74
N VAL A 81 -11.10 -13.48 2.89
CA VAL A 81 -12.10 -12.52 3.38
C VAL A 81 -11.38 -11.35 4.03
N PHE A 82 -11.60 -10.14 3.51
CA PHE A 82 -11.07 -8.90 4.08
C PHE A 82 -12.08 -8.21 4.98
N VAL A 83 -13.37 -8.23 4.59
CA VAL A 83 -14.45 -7.65 5.36
C VAL A 83 -15.52 -8.70 5.58
N GLN A 84 -15.89 -8.92 6.84
CA GLN A 84 -16.95 -9.83 7.25
C GLN A 84 -18.06 -9.04 7.94
N THR A 85 -19.30 -9.42 7.66
CA THR A 85 -20.52 -8.90 8.29
C THR A 85 -21.44 -10.08 8.67
N PRO A 86 -22.54 -9.87 9.42
CA PRO A 86 -23.48 -10.94 9.73
C PRO A 86 -24.14 -11.60 8.51
N THR A 87 -24.19 -10.91 7.37
CA THR A 87 -24.94 -11.34 6.19
C THR A 87 -24.07 -11.61 4.96
N ILE A 88 -22.86 -11.06 4.90
CA ILE A 88 -21.98 -11.16 3.73
C ILE A 88 -20.50 -11.04 4.10
N ASN A 89 -19.68 -11.76 3.33
CA ASN A 89 -18.22 -11.66 3.33
C ASN A 89 -17.77 -11.01 2.01
N TYR A 90 -16.80 -10.12 2.08
CA TYR A 90 -16.18 -9.48 0.92
C TYR A 90 -14.74 -9.94 0.77
N THR A 91 -14.44 -10.48 -0.41
CA THR A 91 -13.10 -10.80 -0.90
C THR A 91 -12.65 -9.76 -1.92
N LEU A 92 -11.43 -9.89 -2.45
CA LEU A 92 -10.96 -9.05 -3.56
C LEU A 92 -11.75 -9.26 -4.87
N ARG A 93 -12.53 -10.35 -4.99
CA ARG A 93 -13.41 -10.57 -6.15
C ARG A 93 -14.70 -9.75 -6.07
N ASP A 94 -15.01 -9.23 -4.89
CA ASP A 94 -16.30 -8.61 -4.58
C ASP A 94 -16.23 -7.07 -4.59
N TYR A 95 -15.15 -6.46 -5.06
CA TYR A 95 -14.95 -5.00 -5.00
C TYR A 95 -16.11 -4.20 -5.59
N ARG A 96 -16.64 -4.60 -6.75
CA ARG A 96 -17.80 -3.91 -7.34
C ARG A 96 -19.01 -3.91 -6.39
N LYS A 97 -19.32 -5.07 -5.79
CA LYS A 97 -20.43 -5.19 -4.84
C LYS A 97 -20.14 -4.43 -3.55
N PHE A 98 -18.92 -4.52 -3.05
CA PHE A 98 -18.49 -3.79 -1.86
C PHE A 98 -18.67 -2.27 -2.02
N PHE A 99 -18.23 -1.70 -3.14
CA PHE A 99 -18.38 -0.27 -3.42
C PHE A 99 -19.85 0.17 -3.56
N GLN A 100 -20.70 -0.69 -4.11
CA GLN A 100 -22.16 -0.48 -4.13
C GLN A 100 -22.76 -0.49 -2.72
N ASP A 101 -22.43 -1.50 -1.91
CA ASP A 101 -23.02 -1.71 -0.58
C ASP A 101 -22.59 -0.62 0.43
N ILE A 102 -21.47 0.08 0.21
CA ILE A 102 -21.05 1.24 1.02
C ILE A 102 -21.50 2.60 0.46
N GLY A 103 -22.25 2.61 -0.65
CA GLY A 103 -22.72 3.82 -1.32
C GLY A 103 -21.59 4.67 -1.91
N PHE A 104 -20.56 4.05 -2.49
CA PHE A 104 -19.40 4.75 -3.10
C PHE A 104 -18.98 4.09 -4.42
N GLU A 105 -19.88 4.12 -5.41
CA GLU A 105 -19.64 3.48 -6.73
C GLU A 105 -18.48 4.11 -7.51
N ASP A 106 -18.21 5.40 -7.33
CA ASP A 106 -17.03 6.07 -7.94
C ASP A 106 -15.72 5.39 -7.52
N GLY A 107 -15.66 4.83 -6.31
CA GLY A 107 -14.49 4.07 -5.85
C GLY A 107 -14.20 2.84 -6.70
N TRP A 108 -15.23 2.19 -7.25
CA TRP A 108 -15.07 1.09 -8.20
C TRP A 108 -14.50 1.58 -9.53
N LEU A 109 -14.99 2.72 -10.04
CA LEU A 109 -14.45 3.32 -11.27
C LEU A 109 -12.97 3.70 -11.08
N MET A 110 -12.62 4.34 -9.97
CA MET A 110 -11.24 4.66 -9.62
C MET A 110 -10.35 3.40 -9.55
N ARG A 111 -10.88 2.28 -9.03
CA ARG A 111 -10.15 1.01 -9.01
C ARG A 111 -9.90 0.49 -10.42
N GLN A 112 -10.91 0.50 -11.29
CA GLN A 112 -10.78 0.06 -12.68
C GLN A 112 -9.76 0.91 -13.45
N ASP A 113 -9.73 2.22 -13.20
CA ASP A 113 -8.77 3.13 -13.85
C ASP A 113 -7.32 2.87 -13.43
N THR A 114 -7.10 2.32 -12.24
CA THR A 114 -5.77 2.29 -11.60
C THR A 114 -5.17 0.90 -11.43
N GLU A 115 -5.97 -0.17 -11.41
CA GLU A 115 -5.47 -1.52 -11.11
C GLU A 115 -4.50 -2.09 -12.15
N GLY A 116 -4.50 -1.54 -13.37
CA GLY A 116 -3.59 -1.92 -14.45
C GLY A 116 -2.34 -1.05 -14.58
N LEU A 117 -2.14 -0.04 -13.72
CA LEU A 117 -1.04 0.92 -13.87
C LEU A 117 0.34 0.33 -13.57
N VAL A 118 0.41 -0.68 -12.69
CA VAL A 118 1.67 -1.33 -12.31
C VAL A 118 1.60 -2.79 -12.69
N GLU A 119 2.52 -3.22 -13.56
CA GLU A 119 2.69 -4.63 -13.89
C GLU A 119 3.49 -5.33 -12.79
N ALA A 120 2.80 -5.91 -11.80
CA ALA A 120 3.42 -6.50 -10.60
C ALA A 120 4.44 -7.61 -10.89
N THR A 121 4.37 -8.25 -12.06
CA THR A 121 5.32 -9.29 -12.48
C THR A 121 6.58 -8.73 -13.15
N MET A 122 6.56 -7.47 -13.60
CA MET A 122 7.69 -6.86 -14.28
C MET A 122 8.65 -6.23 -13.26
N PRO A 123 9.88 -6.75 -13.14
CA PRO A 123 10.87 -6.18 -12.23
C PRO A 123 11.44 -4.85 -12.78
N PRO A 124 11.99 -3.97 -11.93
CA PRO A 124 12.42 -2.63 -12.35
C PRO A 124 13.68 -2.59 -13.21
N GLY A 125 14.44 -3.69 -13.32
CA GLY A 125 15.62 -3.77 -14.18
C GLY A 125 16.83 -3.00 -13.67
N VAL A 126 16.88 -2.71 -12.36
CA VAL A 126 17.99 -2.04 -11.66
C VAL A 126 18.27 -2.75 -10.35
N GLN A 127 19.42 -2.47 -9.72
CA GLN A 127 19.70 -2.98 -8.37
C GLN A 127 18.62 -2.45 -7.40
N LEU A 128 17.99 -3.36 -6.66
CA LEU A 128 16.88 -3.06 -5.77
C LEU A 128 17.24 -3.45 -4.33
N HIS A 129 16.98 -2.52 -3.41
CA HIS A 129 17.10 -2.75 -1.96
C HIS A 129 15.71 -2.65 -1.34
N CYS A 130 15.13 -3.78 -0.95
CA CYS A 130 13.83 -3.85 -0.30
C CYS A 130 13.97 -3.90 1.22
N LEU A 131 13.68 -2.79 1.89
CA LEU A 131 13.61 -2.72 3.34
C LEU A 131 12.15 -2.86 3.77
N TYR A 132 11.85 -3.72 4.74
CA TYR A 132 10.48 -3.92 5.21
C TYR A 132 10.43 -4.19 6.71
N GLY A 133 9.42 -3.64 7.38
CA GLY A 133 9.16 -3.90 8.80
C GLY A 133 8.46 -5.24 9.04
N THR A 134 8.75 -5.84 10.19
CA THR A 134 8.11 -7.09 10.68
C THR A 134 7.82 -6.98 12.17
N GLY A 135 6.95 -7.84 12.69
CA GLY A 135 6.66 -7.96 14.11
C GLY A 135 5.79 -6.83 14.68
N VAL A 136 5.24 -5.95 13.84
CA VAL A 136 4.31 -4.89 14.26
C VAL A 136 2.88 -5.32 13.87
N PRO A 137 1.93 -5.39 14.83
CA PRO A 137 0.55 -5.77 14.53
C PRO A 137 -0.07 -4.89 13.44
N THR A 138 -0.42 -5.51 12.31
CA THR A 138 -0.90 -4.82 11.10
C THR A 138 -2.33 -5.29 10.77
N PRO A 139 -3.31 -4.41 10.52
CA PRO A 139 -4.67 -4.82 10.14
C PRO A 139 -4.67 -5.81 8.97
N ASP A 140 -5.38 -6.92 9.11
CA ASP A 140 -5.45 -8.01 8.11
C ASP A 140 -6.88 -8.30 7.63
N SER A 141 -7.88 -8.14 8.51
CA SER A 141 -9.30 -8.23 8.18
C SER A 141 -10.18 -7.52 9.20
N PHE A 142 -11.43 -7.27 8.84
CA PHE A 142 -12.38 -6.47 9.61
C PHE A 142 -13.72 -7.18 9.75
N TYR A 143 -14.21 -7.30 10.98
CA TYR A 143 -15.55 -7.77 11.26
C TYR A 143 -16.46 -6.61 11.69
N TYR A 144 -17.49 -6.33 10.91
CA TYR A 144 -18.49 -5.32 11.20
C TYR A 144 -19.75 -5.97 11.78
N GLU A 145 -20.10 -5.67 13.02
CA GLU A 145 -21.42 -6.03 13.57
C GLU A 145 -22.54 -5.22 12.90
N SER A 146 -22.26 -3.95 12.58
CA SER A 146 -23.14 -3.05 11.84
C SER A 146 -22.34 -2.35 10.76
N PHE A 147 -22.67 -2.61 9.49
CA PHE A 147 -21.93 -2.13 8.32
C PHE A 147 -22.76 -1.07 7.57
N PRO A 148 -22.14 -0.01 6.99
CA PRO A 148 -20.71 0.33 7.00
C PRO A 148 -20.30 1.38 8.04
N ASP A 149 -21.24 1.98 8.77
CA ASP A 149 -21.02 3.23 9.53
C ASP A 149 -20.63 3.05 11.01
N ARG A 150 -20.27 1.83 11.45
CA ARG A 150 -19.78 1.55 12.82
C ARG A 150 -18.39 0.94 12.80
N ASP A 151 -17.64 1.18 13.88
CA ASP A 151 -16.29 0.63 14.04
C ASP A 151 -16.30 -0.92 13.92
N PRO A 152 -15.39 -1.51 13.14
CA PRO A 152 -15.22 -2.95 13.09
C PRO A 152 -14.36 -3.46 14.26
N LYS A 153 -14.47 -4.76 14.54
CA LYS A 153 -13.40 -5.50 15.21
C LYS A 153 -12.29 -5.78 14.19
N ILE A 154 -11.05 -5.43 14.54
CA ILE A 154 -9.89 -5.58 13.67
C ILE A 154 -9.16 -6.88 14.02
N CYS A 155 -8.91 -7.70 13.01
CA CYS A 155 -8.00 -8.84 13.09
C CYS A 155 -6.62 -8.39 12.59
N PHE A 156 -5.57 -8.73 13.34
CA PHE A 156 -4.20 -8.31 13.04
C PHE A 156 -3.37 -9.48 12.52
N GLY A 157 -2.55 -9.20 11.52
CA GLY A 157 -1.46 -10.04 11.04
C GLY A 157 -0.10 -9.37 11.26
N ASP A 158 0.92 -9.92 10.60
CA ASP A 158 2.29 -9.42 10.64
C ASP A 158 2.56 -8.34 9.58
N GLY A 159 3.49 -7.42 9.87
CA GLY A 159 3.87 -6.29 9.03
C GLY A 159 4.60 -5.18 9.80
N ASP A 160 4.54 -3.97 9.26
CA ASP A 160 5.13 -2.75 9.85
C ASP A 160 4.08 -1.87 10.57
N GLY A 161 2.90 -2.43 10.80
CA GLY A 161 1.73 -1.73 11.30
C GLY A 161 0.81 -1.28 10.17
N THR A 162 1.33 -0.85 9.02
CA THR A 162 0.51 -0.31 7.92
C THR A 162 0.48 -1.21 6.69
N VAL A 163 1.60 -1.81 6.38
CA VAL A 163 1.80 -2.69 5.25
C VAL A 163 1.89 -4.11 5.79
N ASN A 164 1.01 -4.98 5.31
CA ASN A 164 1.10 -6.40 5.64
C ASN A 164 2.39 -6.99 5.08
N LEU A 165 3.01 -7.89 5.84
CA LEU A 165 4.26 -8.55 5.43
C LEU A 165 4.16 -9.21 4.05
N LYS A 166 3.01 -9.82 3.72
CA LYS A 166 2.78 -10.44 2.41
C LYS A 166 2.95 -9.46 1.25
N SER A 167 2.49 -8.21 1.43
CA SER A 167 2.62 -7.13 0.45
C SER A 167 4.07 -6.70 0.31
N ALA A 168 4.75 -6.45 1.44
CA ALA A 168 6.15 -6.02 1.46
C ALA A 168 7.10 -7.04 0.82
N LEU A 169 6.78 -8.33 0.88
CA LEU A 169 7.60 -9.40 0.30
C LEU A 169 7.43 -9.57 -1.21
N GLN A 170 6.59 -8.78 -1.89
CA GLN A 170 6.37 -8.92 -3.34
C GLN A 170 7.67 -8.80 -4.14
N CYS A 171 8.62 -7.96 -3.71
CA CYS A 171 9.89 -7.81 -4.41
C CYS A 171 10.79 -9.05 -4.34
N GLN A 172 10.53 -10.00 -3.43
CA GLN A 172 11.20 -11.31 -3.42
C GLN A 172 10.98 -12.03 -4.76
N ALA A 173 9.80 -11.88 -5.36
CA ALA A 173 9.45 -12.50 -6.62
C ALA A 173 10.25 -11.94 -7.82
N TRP A 174 11.00 -10.85 -7.64
CA TRP A 174 11.87 -10.27 -8.66
C TRP A 174 13.32 -10.76 -8.61
N GLN A 175 13.74 -11.44 -7.54
CA GLN A 175 15.10 -11.99 -7.41
C GLN A 175 15.49 -12.93 -8.56
N SER A 176 14.52 -13.67 -9.12
CA SER A 176 14.71 -14.59 -10.22
C SER A 176 14.25 -14.05 -11.59
N ARG A 177 13.87 -12.78 -11.67
CA ARG A 177 13.28 -12.17 -12.88
C ARG A 177 14.10 -11.03 -13.50
N GLN A 178 15.19 -10.62 -12.87
CA GLN A 178 16.10 -9.62 -13.41
C GLN A 178 17.56 -10.00 -13.15
N GLU A 179 18.47 -9.49 -13.98
CA GLU A 179 19.91 -9.70 -13.84
C GLU A 179 20.50 -8.91 -12.65
N HIS A 180 19.97 -7.72 -12.40
CA HIS A 180 20.40 -6.86 -11.30
C HIS A 180 19.98 -7.43 -9.94
N GLN A 181 20.81 -7.25 -8.92
CA GLN A 181 20.54 -7.79 -7.58
C GLN A 181 19.26 -7.22 -6.95
N VAL A 182 18.49 -8.09 -6.30
CA VAL A 182 17.39 -7.72 -5.42
C VAL A 182 17.72 -8.18 -4.00
N LEU A 183 17.98 -7.22 -3.12
CA LEU A 183 18.43 -7.42 -1.76
C LEU A 183 17.28 -7.15 -0.79
N LEU A 184 16.95 -8.14 0.03
CA LEU A 184 15.93 -8.03 1.07
C LEU A 184 16.59 -7.69 2.41
N GLN A 185 16.03 -6.71 3.12
CA GLN A 185 16.47 -6.29 4.43
C GLN A 185 15.26 -6.17 5.35
N GLU A 186 15.10 -7.16 6.22
CA GLU A 186 14.10 -7.10 7.28
C GLU A 186 14.50 -6.05 8.34
N LEU A 187 13.51 -5.34 8.86
CA LEU A 187 13.62 -4.36 9.93
C LEU A 187 12.68 -4.75 11.09
N PRO A 188 13.09 -5.70 11.96
CA PRO A 188 12.23 -6.19 13.04
C PRO A 188 11.80 -5.09 14.01
N GLY A 189 10.50 -5.03 14.28
CA GLY A 189 9.87 -4.05 15.16
C GLY A 189 9.84 -2.62 14.62
N SER A 190 10.24 -2.39 13.37
CA SER A 190 10.23 -1.06 12.77
C SER A 190 8.83 -0.72 12.24
N GLU A 191 8.16 0.24 12.87
CA GLU A 191 6.86 0.74 12.42
C GLU A 191 6.99 1.55 11.12
N HIS A 192 5.90 1.58 10.35
CA HIS A 192 5.82 2.15 9.00
C HIS A 192 6.39 3.56 8.84
N ILE A 193 6.12 4.47 9.77
CA ILE A 193 6.63 5.85 9.75
C ILE A 193 7.98 5.91 10.48
N GLU A 194 8.09 5.21 11.61
CA GLU A 194 9.30 5.21 12.44
C GLU A 194 10.52 4.67 11.68
N MET A 195 10.33 3.82 10.66
CA MET A 195 11.41 3.29 9.84
C MET A 195 12.24 4.39 9.16
N LEU A 196 11.65 5.56 8.88
CA LEU A 196 12.34 6.68 8.24
C LEU A 196 13.40 7.33 9.15
N ALA A 197 13.21 7.23 10.47
CA ALA A 197 14.13 7.76 11.48
C ALA A 197 14.91 6.64 12.20
N ASN A 198 14.65 5.37 11.88
CA ASN A 198 15.29 4.22 12.49
C ASN A 198 16.80 4.20 12.18
N THR A 199 17.64 4.03 13.21
CA THR A 199 19.10 4.05 13.07
C THR A 199 19.63 2.93 12.20
N THR A 200 18.99 1.75 12.20
CA THR A 200 19.31 0.62 11.32
C THR A 200 19.01 0.97 9.86
N THR A 201 17.86 1.58 9.58
CA THR A 201 17.50 2.06 8.23
C THR A 201 18.49 3.10 7.74
N LEU A 202 18.80 4.11 8.56
CA LEU A 202 19.74 5.17 8.21
C LEU A 202 21.17 4.63 8.00
N ALA A 203 21.61 3.66 8.81
CA ALA A 203 22.90 3.00 8.64
C ALA A 203 22.96 2.18 7.34
N TYR A 204 21.88 1.47 7.00
CA TYR A 204 21.77 0.75 5.74
C TYR A 204 21.87 1.72 4.55
N LEU A 205 21.08 2.80 4.57
CA LEU A 205 21.08 3.81 3.52
C LEU A 205 22.47 4.44 3.37
N LYS A 206 23.13 4.79 4.48
CA LYS A 206 24.50 5.32 4.46
C LYS A 206 25.47 4.39 3.73
N ARG A 207 25.40 3.07 3.99
CA ARG A 207 26.23 2.07 3.33
C ARG A 207 25.94 1.96 1.83
N VAL A 208 24.68 2.04 1.43
CA VAL A 208 24.30 2.04 0.01
C VAL A 208 24.84 3.28 -0.71
N LEU A 209 24.77 4.45 -0.07
CA LEU A 209 25.15 5.73 -0.67
C LEU A 209 26.66 5.96 -0.71
N LEU A 210 27.37 5.59 0.35
CA LEU A 210 28.77 5.96 0.55
C LEU A 210 29.73 4.78 0.38
N GLY A 211 29.21 3.57 0.18
CA GLY A 211 29.99 2.35 0.26
C GLY A 211 30.29 1.93 1.70
N PRO A 212 31.05 0.83 1.88
CA PRO A 212 31.47 0.33 3.18
C PRO A 212 32.41 1.29 3.93
#